data_AF-A0A820WRP7-F1
#
_entry.id   AF-A0A820WRP7-F1
#
_cell.length_a   1.000
_cell.length_b   1.000
_cell.length_c   1.000
_cell.angle_alpha   90.00
_cell.angle_beta   90.00
_cell.angle_gamma   90.00
#
_symmetry.space_group_name_H-M   'P 1'
#
loop_
_entity.id
_entity.type
_entity.pdbx_description
1 polymer ?
#
loop_
_entity_poly.entity_id
_entity_poly.type
_entity_poly.pdbx_seq_one_letter_code
_entity_poly.pdbx_strand_id
1 'polypeptide(L)'
;IDTLNISRQIATVEATTVWGLLRGLETFSQLIYIDQQNYVVINDSVTIVDSPRFQHRGIMLDCARHFLPVSIIKKNLDVMTYNKLNVFHWHLVDDQSFPFQSTTFPNLSRTGAFTPDHVYTPADVSDVIEHARLRGIRVIPEIDTPGHTYSWRKAMPELITVCWADGKPYQAIYGTQGEMEIFNPIEPRV
;
A
#
# COMPACT_ATOMS: atom_id res chain seq x y z
N ILE A 1 -15.07 19.67 1.69
CA ILE A 1 -16.39 19.72 2.32
C ILE A 1 -17.33 19.07 1.33
N ASP A 2 -17.99 18.01 1.74
CA ASP A 2 -19.08 17.36 1.02
C ASP A 2 -20.37 17.50 1.84
N THR A 3 -21.51 17.47 1.16
CA THR A 3 -22.82 17.60 1.76
C THR A 3 -23.73 16.50 1.24
N LEU A 4 -24.35 15.75 2.15
CA LEU A 4 -25.35 14.73 1.85
C LEU A 4 -26.70 15.20 2.42
N ASN A 5 -27.68 15.32 1.55
CA ASN A 5 -29.05 15.67 1.90
C ASN A 5 -29.99 14.55 1.46
N ILE A 6 -30.79 14.02 2.38
CA ILE A 6 -31.79 12.99 2.11
C ILE A 6 -33.17 13.55 2.45
N SER A 7 -34.04 13.57 1.45
CA SER A 7 -35.47 13.88 1.55
C SER A 7 -36.31 12.66 1.18
N ARG A 8 -37.63 12.74 1.37
CA ARG A 8 -38.59 11.66 1.03
C ARG A 8 -38.52 11.12 -0.40
N GLN A 9 -38.03 11.89 -1.36
CA GLN A 9 -38.05 11.52 -2.77
C GLN A 9 -36.67 11.54 -3.42
N ILE A 10 -35.76 12.39 -2.94
CA ILE A 10 -34.47 12.64 -3.57
C ILE A 10 -33.39 12.63 -2.49
N ALA A 11 -32.32 11.87 -2.74
CA ALA A 11 -31.06 11.98 -2.02
C ALA A 11 -30.02 12.64 -2.93
N THR A 12 -29.34 13.65 -2.40
CA THR A 12 -28.34 14.44 -3.14
C THR A 12 -27.01 14.43 -2.39
N VAL A 13 -25.94 14.05 -3.07
CA VAL A 13 -24.55 14.21 -2.61
C VAL A 13 -23.89 15.30 -3.43
N GLU A 14 -23.42 16.35 -2.76
CA GLU A 14 -22.72 17.47 -3.37
C GLU A 14 -21.28 17.53 -2.85
N ALA A 15 -20.31 17.69 -3.74
CA ALA A 15 -18.92 17.89 -3.35
C ALA A 15 -18.17 18.72 -4.39
N THR A 16 -17.15 19.44 -3.95
CA THR A 16 -16.30 20.26 -4.82
C THR A 16 -15.31 19.44 -5.65
N THR A 17 -15.12 18.16 -5.33
CA THR A 17 -14.21 17.25 -6.02
C THR A 17 -14.82 15.86 -6.13
N VAL A 18 -14.36 15.09 -7.12
CA VAL A 18 -14.73 13.67 -7.25
C VAL A 18 -14.40 12.86 -5.99
N TRP A 19 -13.35 13.24 -5.27
CA TRP A 19 -12.95 12.57 -4.03
C TRP A 19 -13.97 12.75 -2.91
N GLY A 20 -14.54 13.96 -2.78
CA GLY A 20 -15.62 14.21 -1.83
C GLY A 20 -16.88 13.43 -2.18
N LEU A 21 -17.21 13.31 -3.47
CA LEU A 21 -18.34 12.47 -3.92
C LEU A 21 -18.18 11.02 -3.48
N LEU A 22 -16.99 10.43 -3.63
CA LEU A 22 -16.72 9.06 -3.15
C LEU A 22 -16.92 8.91 -1.64
N ARG A 23 -16.58 9.94 -0.83
CA ARG A 23 -16.78 9.90 0.63
C ARG A 23 -18.24 10.10 1.01
N GLY A 24 -18.97 10.97 0.32
CA GLY A 24 -20.40 11.15 0.51
C GLY A 24 -21.21 9.92 0.13
N LEU A 25 -20.83 9.21 -0.95
CA LEU A 25 -21.44 7.92 -1.34
C LEU A 25 -21.20 6.83 -0.29
N GLU A 26 -20.00 6.77 0.30
CA GLU A 26 -19.73 5.85 1.40
C GLU A 26 -20.63 6.15 2.60
N THR A 27 -20.70 7.42 3.03
CA THR A 27 -21.60 7.84 4.13
C THR A 27 -23.05 7.50 3.81
N PHE A 28 -23.51 7.74 2.59
CA PHE A 28 -24.85 7.39 2.15
C PHE A 28 -25.14 5.89 2.31
N SER A 29 -24.20 5.03 1.91
CA SER A 29 -24.36 3.58 2.06
C SER A 29 -24.50 3.13 3.52
N GLN A 30 -23.81 3.81 4.44
CA GLN A 30 -23.84 3.51 5.88
C GLN A 30 -25.11 3.99 6.59
N LEU A 31 -25.92 4.83 5.93
CA LEU A 31 -27.22 5.27 6.45
C LEU A 31 -28.36 4.31 6.10
N ILE A 32 -28.11 3.35 5.20
CA ILE A 32 -29.08 2.32 4.84
C ILE A 32 -29.02 1.20 5.88
N TYR A 33 -30.17 0.81 6.41
CA TYR A 33 -30.27 -0.29 7.37
C TYR A 33 -31.50 -1.17 7.09
N ILE A 34 -31.53 -2.35 7.71
CA ILE A 34 -32.67 -3.27 7.67
C ILE A 34 -33.44 -3.09 8.98
N ASP A 35 -34.73 -2.80 8.91
CA ASP A 35 -35.57 -2.64 10.10
C ASP A 35 -36.03 -3.99 10.70
N GLN A 36 -36.83 -3.92 11.77
CA GLN A 36 -37.35 -5.12 12.45
C GLN A 36 -38.33 -5.93 11.58
N GLN A 37 -38.84 -5.33 10.51
CA GLN A 37 -39.77 -5.94 9.57
C GLN A 37 -39.07 -6.44 8.30
N ASN A 38 -37.73 -6.44 8.26
CA ASN A 38 -36.89 -6.81 7.13
C ASN A 38 -37.05 -5.90 5.89
N TYR A 39 -37.46 -4.64 6.08
CA TYR A 39 -37.43 -3.65 5.00
C TYR A 39 -36.08 -2.94 4.95
N VAL A 40 -35.60 -2.67 3.73
CA VAL A 40 -34.45 -1.79 3.49
C VAL A 40 -34.92 -0.35 3.61
N VAL A 41 -34.38 0.36 4.60
CA VAL A 41 -34.84 1.70 4.99
C VAL A 41 -33.69 2.69 5.11
N ILE A 42 -34.02 3.97 4.97
CA ILE A 42 -33.13 5.11 5.17
C ILE A 42 -33.96 6.26 5.77
N ASN A 43 -33.36 7.06 6.64
CA ASN A 43 -34.04 8.21 7.25
C ASN A 43 -34.35 9.29 6.21
N ASP A 44 -35.59 9.79 6.18
CA ASP A 44 -36.11 10.69 5.13
C ASP A 44 -35.88 12.19 5.39
N SER A 45 -35.06 12.52 6.40
CA SER A 45 -34.73 13.89 6.80
C SER A 45 -33.33 13.97 7.42
N VAL A 46 -32.31 13.69 6.61
CA VAL A 46 -30.90 13.74 7.04
C VAL A 46 -30.16 14.83 6.28
N THR A 47 -29.37 15.64 7.00
CA THR A 47 -28.40 16.55 6.41
C THR A 47 -27.06 16.35 7.09
N ILE A 48 -26.04 16.00 6.31
CA ILE A 48 -24.67 15.80 6.77
C ILE A 48 -23.77 16.75 5.99
N VAL A 49 -22.95 17.51 6.71
CA VAL A 49 -21.85 18.30 6.15
C VAL A 49 -20.56 17.72 6.71
N ASP A 50 -19.70 17.20 5.83
CA ASP A 50 -18.52 16.45 6.24
C ASP A 50 -17.23 17.00 5.59
N SER A 51 -16.11 16.82 6.29
CA SER A 51 -14.78 17.06 5.75
C SER A 51 -13.71 16.38 6.60
N PRO A 52 -12.61 15.88 5.99
CA PRO A 52 -11.56 15.23 6.74
C PRO A 52 -10.76 16.24 7.57
N ARG A 53 -10.55 15.95 8.86
CA ARG A 53 -9.65 16.72 9.74
C ARG A 53 -8.20 16.71 9.25
N PHE A 54 -7.73 15.59 8.70
CA PHE A 54 -6.36 15.41 8.22
C PHE A 54 -6.33 14.96 6.75
N GLN A 55 -5.42 15.53 5.97
CA GLN A 55 -5.30 15.23 4.54
C GLN A 55 -4.68 13.86 4.25
N HIS A 56 -3.74 13.40 5.08
CA HIS A 56 -3.11 12.09 4.96
C HIS A 56 -3.74 11.12 5.96
N ARG A 57 -4.40 10.07 5.47
CA ARG A 57 -5.01 9.02 6.30
C ARG A 57 -4.68 7.68 5.66
N GLY A 58 -3.66 7.01 6.20
CA GLY A 58 -3.06 5.88 5.53
C GLY A 58 -2.99 4.61 6.34
N ILE A 59 -2.83 3.51 5.61
CA ILE A 59 -2.42 2.19 6.12
C ILE A 59 -1.17 1.79 5.35
N MET A 60 -0.22 1.18 6.06
CA MET A 60 0.92 0.51 5.46
C MET A 60 0.68 -1.00 5.43
N LEU A 61 0.92 -1.64 4.29
CA LEU A 61 1.01 -3.10 4.22
C LEU A 61 2.45 -3.48 3.86
N ASP A 62 3.04 -4.29 4.73
CA ASP A 62 4.31 -4.97 4.50
C ASP A 62 4.08 -6.20 3.61
N CYS A 63 4.60 -6.12 2.40
CA CYS A 63 4.51 -7.17 1.38
C CYS A 63 5.85 -7.88 1.16
N ALA A 64 6.87 -7.55 1.95
CA ALA A 64 8.22 -8.06 1.81
C ALA A 64 8.52 -9.17 2.82
N ARG A 65 8.05 -9.02 4.06
CA ARG A 65 8.19 -10.06 5.10
C ARG A 65 7.35 -11.28 4.76
N HIS A 66 6.15 -11.06 4.22
CA HIS A 66 5.30 -12.07 3.60
C HIS A 66 4.64 -11.49 2.35
N PHE A 67 4.59 -12.29 1.28
CA PHE A 67 3.92 -11.87 0.05
C PHE A 67 2.39 -11.82 0.25
N LEU A 68 1.76 -10.75 -0.20
CA LEU A 68 0.30 -10.60 -0.21
C LEU A 68 -0.21 -10.68 -1.66
N PRO A 69 -1.10 -11.63 -2.00
CA PRO A 69 -1.68 -11.66 -3.32
C PRO A 69 -2.39 -10.34 -3.67
N VAL A 70 -2.36 -9.94 -4.95
CA VAL A 70 -3.01 -8.72 -5.46
C VAL A 70 -4.49 -8.64 -5.04
N SER A 71 -5.18 -9.78 -5.02
CA SER A 71 -6.58 -9.88 -4.57
C SER A 71 -6.77 -9.47 -3.10
N ILE A 72 -5.80 -9.73 -2.23
CA ILE A 72 -5.82 -9.33 -0.82
C ILE A 72 -5.50 -7.83 -0.68
N ILE A 73 -4.56 -7.31 -1.46
CA ILE A 73 -4.27 -5.86 -1.51
C ILE A 73 -5.52 -5.09 -1.94
N LYS A 74 -6.21 -5.54 -3.00
CA LYS A 74 -7.46 -4.96 -3.48
C LYS A 74 -8.58 -4.97 -2.43
N LYS A 75 -8.75 -6.07 -1.70
CA LYS A 75 -9.70 -6.14 -0.57
C LYS A 75 -9.36 -5.13 0.53
N ASN A 76 -8.08 -4.91 0.82
CA ASN A 76 -7.68 -3.88 1.78
C ASN A 76 -8.02 -2.47 1.26
N LEU A 77 -7.81 -2.19 -0.04
CA LEU A 77 -8.22 -0.92 -0.66
C LEU A 77 -9.74 -0.70 -0.60
N ASP A 78 -10.54 -1.77 -0.74
CA ASP A 78 -11.99 -1.70 -0.52
C ASP A 78 -12.31 -1.28 0.92
N VAL A 79 -11.71 -1.97 1.91
CA VAL A 79 -11.91 -1.68 3.34
C VAL A 79 -11.44 -0.27 3.72
N MET A 80 -10.36 0.21 3.11
CA MET A 80 -9.90 1.59 3.27
C MET A 80 -10.96 2.61 2.84
N THR A 81 -11.76 2.28 1.81
CA THR A 81 -12.85 3.15 1.33
C THR A 81 -13.95 3.27 2.37
N TYR A 82 -14.34 2.15 3.00
CA TYR A 82 -15.34 2.12 4.06
C TYR A 82 -14.97 3.01 5.25
N ASN A 83 -13.67 3.14 5.49
CA ASN A 83 -13.08 3.95 6.57
C ASN A 83 -12.58 5.33 6.09
N LYS A 84 -12.93 5.74 4.87
CA LYS A 84 -12.56 7.04 4.27
C LYS A 84 -11.04 7.32 4.27
N LEU A 85 -10.20 6.28 4.31
CA LEU A 85 -8.75 6.39 4.16
C LEU A 85 -8.40 6.76 2.71
N ASN A 86 -7.21 7.31 2.48
CA ASN A 86 -6.82 7.82 1.17
C ASN A 86 -5.35 7.63 0.80
N VAL A 87 -4.55 6.98 1.63
CA VAL A 87 -3.16 6.63 1.31
C VAL A 87 -2.91 5.16 1.60
N PHE A 88 -2.55 4.42 0.58
CA PHE A 88 -2.00 3.08 0.71
C PHE A 88 -0.49 3.18 0.63
N HIS A 89 0.18 2.96 1.76
CA HIS A 89 1.63 2.89 1.82
C HIS A 89 2.05 1.44 1.56
N TRP A 90 2.68 1.20 0.41
CA TRP A 90 3.04 -0.13 -0.04
C TRP A 90 4.52 -0.37 0.23
N HIS A 91 4.79 -0.99 1.38
CA HIS A 91 6.12 -1.45 1.75
C HIS A 91 6.43 -2.71 0.96
N LEU A 92 7.09 -2.51 -0.19
CA LEU A 92 7.20 -3.49 -1.26
C LEU A 92 8.35 -4.47 -1.07
N VAL A 93 9.44 -4.02 -0.46
CA VAL A 93 10.74 -4.72 -0.43
C VAL A 93 11.39 -4.55 0.92
N ASP A 94 12.12 -5.57 1.36
CA ASP A 94 12.85 -5.60 2.64
C ASP A 94 13.90 -6.72 2.56
N ASP A 95 14.48 -7.10 3.69
CA ASP A 95 15.50 -8.14 3.77
C ASP A 95 15.05 -9.52 3.31
N GLN A 96 13.80 -9.86 3.61
CA GLN A 96 13.28 -11.22 3.46
C GLN A 96 12.92 -11.48 2.00
N SER A 97 12.38 -10.49 1.28
CA SER A 97 12.10 -10.64 -0.14
C SER A 97 12.06 -9.33 -0.94
N PHE A 98 12.32 -9.48 -2.25
CA PHE A 98 12.16 -8.44 -3.27
C PHE A 98 11.10 -8.88 -4.29
N PRO A 99 9.79 -8.71 -4.01
CA PRO A 99 8.72 -9.15 -4.91
C PRO A 99 8.47 -8.16 -6.06
N PHE A 100 8.93 -6.91 -5.98
CA PHE A 100 8.69 -5.92 -7.02
C PHE A 100 9.46 -6.26 -8.32
N GLN A 101 8.78 -6.32 -9.46
CA GLN A 101 9.46 -6.57 -10.74
C GLN A 101 9.92 -5.27 -11.39
N SER A 102 11.18 -4.90 -11.15
CA SER A 102 11.84 -3.83 -11.91
C SER A 102 12.02 -4.23 -13.38
N THR A 103 11.66 -3.33 -14.30
CA THR A 103 11.90 -3.49 -15.73
C THR A 103 13.38 -3.33 -16.08
N THR A 104 14.08 -2.41 -15.40
CA THR A 104 15.51 -2.13 -15.61
C THR A 104 16.39 -3.19 -14.93
N PHE A 105 15.98 -3.69 -13.76
CA PHE A 105 16.75 -4.64 -12.95
C PHE A 105 15.95 -5.91 -12.66
N PRO A 106 15.61 -6.72 -13.68
CA PRO A 106 14.74 -7.87 -13.52
C PRO A 106 15.31 -8.96 -12.61
N ASN A 107 16.64 -8.99 -12.42
CA ASN A 107 17.28 -9.96 -11.55
C ASN A 107 16.92 -9.76 -10.07
N LEU A 108 16.57 -8.53 -9.64
CA LEU A 108 16.20 -8.25 -8.25
C LEU A 108 15.04 -9.14 -7.78
N SER A 109 13.95 -9.23 -8.56
CA SER A 109 12.84 -10.13 -8.22
C SER A 109 13.12 -11.59 -8.54
N ARG A 110 13.84 -11.89 -9.62
CA ARG A 110 14.18 -13.28 -10.00
C ARG A 110 14.95 -14.03 -8.90
N THR A 111 15.81 -13.34 -8.16
CA THR A 111 16.60 -13.95 -7.07
C THR A 111 16.16 -13.51 -5.68
N GLY A 112 15.52 -12.34 -5.57
CA GLY A 112 15.11 -11.74 -4.30
C GLY A 112 13.70 -12.12 -3.84
N ALA A 113 12.78 -12.49 -4.73
CA ALA A 113 11.45 -12.96 -4.34
C ALA A 113 11.49 -14.34 -3.65
N PHE A 114 10.45 -14.69 -2.91
CA PHE A 114 10.36 -16.01 -2.26
C PHE A 114 10.29 -17.16 -3.27
N THR A 115 9.46 -17.01 -4.31
CA THR A 115 9.40 -17.91 -5.47
C THR A 115 9.04 -17.08 -6.72
N PRO A 116 9.15 -17.65 -7.93
CA PRO A 116 8.72 -16.97 -9.16
C PRO A 116 7.25 -16.51 -9.17
N ASP A 117 6.38 -17.11 -8.34
CA ASP A 117 4.96 -16.76 -8.24
C ASP A 117 4.70 -15.65 -7.21
N HIS A 118 5.67 -15.31 -6.37
CA HIS A 118 5.56 -14.26 -5.34
C HIS A 118 6.16 -12.94 -5.86
N VAL A 119 5.69 -12.49 -7.01
CA VAL A 119 6.19 -11.30 -7.72
C VAL A 119 5.03 -10.39 -8.08
N TYR A 120 5.23 -9.07 -7.92
CA TYR A 120 4.33 -8.05 -8.47
C TYR A 120 4.87 -7.59 -9.82
N THR A 121 4.22 -8.03 -10.89
CA THR A 121 4.56 -7.62 -12.26
C THR A 121 4.16 -6.16 -12.53
N PRO A 122 4.66 -5.51 -13.59
CA PRO A 122 4.19 -4.18 -13.98
C PRO A 122 2.66 -4.13 -14.21
N ALA A 123 2.07 -5.22 -14.69
CA ALA A 123 0.62 -5.33 -14.86
C ALA A 123 -0.10 -5.35 -13.51
N ASP A 124 0.39 -6.14 -12.54
CA ASP A 124 -0.17 -6.19 -11.18
C ASP A 124 -0.09 -4.81 -10.50
N VAL A 125 1.06 -4.15 -10.60
CA VAL A 125 1.25 -2.81 -10.03
C VAL A 125 0.29 -1.80 -10.65
N SER A 126 0.15 -1.80 -11.99
CA SER A 126 -0.80 -0.94 -12.69
C SER A 126 -2.25 -1.22 -12.28
N ASP A 127 -2.61 -2.49 -12.11
CA ASP A 127 -3.95 -2.93 -11.72
C ASP A 127 -4.28 -2.51 -10.27
N VAL A 128 -3.32 -2.60 -9.35
CA VAL A 128 -3.47 -2.08 -7.97
C VAL A 128 -3.62 -0.56 -7.96
N ILE A 129 -2.80 0.17 -8.73
CA ILE A 129 -2.87 1.63 -8.83
C ILE A 129 -4.24 2.07 -9.35
N GLU A 130 -4.75 1.45 -10.41
CA GLU A 130 -6.06 1.82 -10.96
C GLU A 130 -7.20 1.47 -9.99
N HIS A 131 -7.14 0.30 -9.34
CA HIS A 131 -8.13 -0.10 -8.33
C HIS A 131 -8.17 0.89 -7.15
N ALA A 132 -7.01 1.37 -6.70
CA ALA A 132 -6.89 2.40 -5.67
C ALA A 132 -7.41 3.77 -6.15
N ARG A 133 -7.07 4.17 -7.38
CA ARG A 133 -7.49 5.45 -7.97
C ARG A 133 -9.00 5.57 -8.05
N LEU A 134 -9.70 4.52 -8.48
CA LEU A 134 -11.17 4.46 -8.54
C LEU A 134 -11.84 4.67 -7.17
N ARG A 135 -11.10 4.50 -6.07
CA ARG A 135 -11.54 4.69 -4.68
C ARG A 135 -11.03 5.98 -4.04
N GLY A 136 -10.29 6.79 -4.79
CA GLY A 136 -9.64 7.99 -4.28
C GLY A 136 -8.54 7.68 -3.27
N ILE A 137 -7.82 6.58 -3.46
CA ILE A 137 -6.68 6.16 -2.65
C ILE A 137 -5.40 6.37 -3.47
N ARG A 138 -4.43 7.06 -2.88
CA ARG A 138 -3.08 7.21 -3.43
C ARG A 138 -2.25 5.99 -3.07
N VAL A 139 -1.46 5.48 -4.00
CA VAL A 139 -0.47 4.44 -3.73
C VAL A 139 0.90 5.11 -3.58
N ILE A 140 1.56 4.89 -2.44
CA ILE A 140 2.93 5.36 -2.18
C ILE A 140 3.79 4.11 -2.07
N PRO A 141 4.66 3.81 -3.05
CA PRO A 141 5.60 2.72 -2.94
C PRO A 141 6.73 3.10 -1.97
N GLU A 142 7.18 2.13 -1.19
CA GLU A 142 8.40 2.24 -0.39
C GLU A 142 9.44 1.25 -0.89
N ILE A 143 10.63 1.78 -1.08
CA ILE A 143 11.85 1.09 -1.47
C ILE A 143 12.86 1.47 -0.40
N ASP A 144 12.91 0.68 0.68
CA ASP A 144 13.66 1.01 1.89
C ASP A 144 15.17 0.94 1.64
N THR A 145 15.88 1.99 2.06
CA THR A 145 17.33 2.16 1.92
C THR A 145 17.87 3.09 3.02
N PRO A 146 19.13 2.95 3.44
CA PRO A 146 20.11 1.95 2.99
C PRO A 146 19.99 0.60 3.72
N GLY A 147 19.25 0.55 4.84
CA GLY A 147 18.96 -0.69 5.55
C GLY A 147 17.82 -1.47 4.90
N HIS A 148 17.51 -2.65 5.44
CA HIS A 148 16.45 -3.51 4.91
C HIS A 148 16.67 -3.98 3.46
N THR A 149 17.93 -4.19 3.06
CA THR A 149 18.30 -4.49 1.66
C THR A 149 18.90 -5.88 1.45
N TYR A 150 18.83 -6.80 2.42
CA TYR A 150 19.44 -8.12 2.28
C TYR A 150 18.91 -8.94 1.08
N SER A 151 17.63 -8.83 0.72
CA SER A 151 17.07 -9.54 -0.44
C SER A 151 17.69 -9.10 -1.77
N TRP A 152 18.14 -7.84 -1.86
CA TRP A 152 18.73 -7.22 -3.03
C TRP A 152 20.14 -7.77 -3.29
N ARG A 153 20.87 -8.09 -2.22
CA ARG A 153 22.20 -8.71 -2.25
C ARG A 153 22.24 -9.96 -3.11
N LYS A 154 21.14 -10.73 -3.17
CA LYS A 154 21.06 -11.97 -3.97
C LYS A 154 21.27 -11.70 -5.46
N ALA A 155 20.87 -10.53 -5.95
CA ALA A 155 21.05 -10.11 -7.33
C ALA A 155 22.32 -9.25 -7.53
N MET A 156 22.66 -8.43 -6.53
CA MET A 156 23.71 -7.41 -6.59
C MET A 156 24.56 -7.41 -5.32
N PRO A 157 25.35 -8.48 -5.07
CA PRO A 157 26.08 -8.65 -3.82
C PRO A 157 27.11 -7.55 -3.55
N GLU A 158 27.58 -6.88 -4.59
CA GLU A 158 28.58 -5.83 -4.55
C GLU A 158 28.07 -4.48 -4.05
N LEU A 159 26.75 -4.29 -3.95
CA LEU A 159 26.14 -3.08 -3.43
C LEU A 159 26.07 -3.05 -1.90
N ILE A 160 26.32 -4.17 -1.22
CA ILE A 160 26.24 -4.28 0.24
C ILE A 160 27.59 -3.94 0.89
N THR A 161 27.54 -3.32 2.06
CA THR A 161 28.72 -2.98 2.85
C THR A 161 29.50 -4.24 3.24
N VAL A 162 30.82 -4.25 2.95
CA VAL A 162 31.71 -5.34 3.38
C VAL A 162 32.06 -5.15 4.86
N CYS A 163 31.78 -6.17 5.67
CA CYS A 163 32.11 -6.16 7.09
C CYS A 163 33.56 -6.59 7.34
N TRP A 164 34.20 -5.99 8.36
CA TRP A 164 35.59 -6.27 8.71
C TRP A 164 35.73 -6.65 10.19
N ALA A 165 36.52 -7.67 10.47
CA ALA A 165 36.90 -8.10 11.82
C ALA A 165 38.35 -8.55 11.79
N ASP A 166 39.14 -8.16 12.80
CA ASP A 166 40.57 -8.47 12.91
C ASP A 166 41.38 -8.15 11.63
N GLY A 167 41.04 -7.04 10.97
CA GLY A 167 41.70 -6.59 9.74
C GLY A 167 41.48 -7.50 8.53
N LYS A 168 40.43 -8.34 8.54
CA LYS A 168 40.02 -9.18 7.42
C LYS A 168 38.54 -8.97 7.09
N PRO A 169 38.15 -9.06 5.81
CA PRO A 169 36.74 -9.07 5.45
C PRO A 169 36.11 -10.36 5.99
N TYR A 170 34.92 -10.24 6.57
CA TYR A 170 34.13 -11.39 6.99
C TYR A 170 32.69 -11.23 6.53
N GLN A 171 31.98 -12.35 6.44
CA GLN A 171 30.56 -12.35 6.13
C GLN A 171 29.75 -12.19 7.41
N ALA A 172 29.07 -11.05 7.55
CA ALA A 172 28.11 -10.84 8.62
C ALA A 172 27.02 -11.94 8.59
N ILE A 173 26.44 -12.25 9.76
CA ILE A 173 25.41 -13.28 9.91
C ILE A 173 24.04 -12.61 9.97
N TYR A 174 23.19 -12.91 8.98
CA TYR A 174 21.83 -12.38 8.86
C TYR A 174 21.03 -12.60 10.16
N GLY A 175 20.34 -11.56 10.64
CA GLY A 175 19.53 -11.59 11.86
C GLY A 175 20.32 -11.51 13.18
N THR A 176 21.66 -11.48 13.12
CA THR A 176 22.51 -11.23 14.30
C THR A 176 23.37 -9.99 14.14
N GLN A 177 23.64 -9.58 12.89
CA GLN A 177 24.50 -8.46 12.52
C GLN A 177 23.78 -7.64 11.44
N GLY A 178 23.30 -6.46 11.83
CA GLY A 178 22.54 -5.57 10.94
C GLY A 178 23.39 -5.06 9.77
N GLU A 179 24.71 -5.14 9.85
CA GLU A 179 25.60 -4.68 8.77
C GLU A 179 25.43 -5.47 7.46
N MET A 180 24.82 -6.66 7.52
CA MET A 180 24.56 -7.50 6.34
C MET A 180 23.46 -6.96 5.42
N GLU A 181 22.63 -6.03 5.93
CA GLU A 181 21.47 -5.48 5.21
C GLU A 181 21.64 -4.01 4.80
N ILE A 182 22.86 -3.47 4.90
CA ILE A 182 23.13 -2.06 4.63
C ILE A 182 23.83 -1.89 3.28
N PHE A 183 23.22 -1.15 2.36
CA PHE A 183 23.89 -0.68 1.15
C PHE A 183 25.17 0.09 1.47
N ASN A 184 26.18 -0.08 0.65
CA ASN A 184 27.46 0.61 0.77
C ASN A 184 27.34 2.03 0.18
N PRO A 185 27.25 3.10 0.99
CA PRO A 185 26.99 4.45 0.48
C PRO A 185 28.18 5.05 -0.29
N ILE A 186 29.35 4.40 -0.30
CA ILE A 186 30.52 4.82 -1.08
C ILE A 186 30.68 4.04 -2.39
N GLU A 187 29.83 3.06 -2.68
CA GLU A 187 29.80 2.34 -3.97
C GLU A 187 29.02 3.18 -5.00
N PRO A 188 29.64 3.70 -6.08
CA PRO A 188 28.98 4.62 -7.02
C PRO A 188 27.79 4.04 -7.79
N ARG A 189 27.58 2.73 -7.72
CA ARG A 189 26.46 2.02 -8.36
C ARG A 189 25.21 1.93 -7.47
N VAL A 190 25.33 2.22 -6.17
CA VAL A 190 24.20 2.41 -5.23
C VAL A 190 23.55 3.75 -5.52
#